data_AF-A0A8H4UKC5-F1
#
_entry.id   AF-A0A8H4UKC5-F1
#
_cell.length_a   1.000
_cell.length_b   1.000
_cell.length_c   1.000
_cell.angle_alpha   90.00
_cell.angle_beta   90.00
_cell.angle_gamma   90.00
#
_symmetry.space_group_name_H-M   'P 1'
#
loop_
_entity.id
_entity.type
_entity.pdbx_description
1 polymer ?
#
loop_
_entity_poly.entity_id
_entity_poly.type
_entity_poly.pdbx_seq_one_letter_code
_entity_poly.pdbx_strand_id
1 'polypeptide(L)'
;MKYSWVLASLAVLAAASDESCPTGECRCMPTDSCWPSASSWAAFNSTVGGRLIATVPIGSPCHDPTYDATACAALQAAWNLPQTHIASSSSIMQTYFANDSCDPFSLESSPCLLGNYVDYSVNVSSANDVIAAINFAKRNNIRFVIRNTGHDYFARSTGAGSLSVWMHNFNSIQYKDWSDSHYTGPAFKVGAGVLGYQILEASHAKGLVTVGGECHTVGLAGGYIQGGGHSALSTAFGLAADNA
;
A
#
# COMPACT_ATOMS: atom_id res chain seq x y z
N MET A 1 22.64 -34.79 58.87
CA MET A 1 21.39 -34.07 58.56
C MET A 1 21.49 -33.53 57.14
N LYS A 2 20.76 -34.13 56.19
CA LYS A 2 20.71 -33.68 54.78
C LYS A 2 19.44 -32.87 54.62
N TYR A 3 19.54 -31.57 54.34
CA TYR A 3 18.38 -30.74 54.01
C TYR A 3 18.16 -30.79 52.50
N SER A 4 17.02 -31.35 52.11
CA SER A 4 16.53 -31.39 50.74
C SER A 4 15.65 -30.16 50.51
N TRP A 5 16.00 -29.34 49.52
CA TRP A 5 15.21 -28.19 49.10
C TRP A 5 14.40 -28.59 47.87
N VAL A 6 13.08 -28.65 48.02
CA VAL A 6 12.15 -28.85 46.90
C VAL A 6 11.74 -27.47 46.40
N LEU A 7 12.19 -27.11 45.20
CA LEU A 7 11.71 -25.93 44.48
C LEU A 7 10.37 -26.28 43.81
N ALA A 8 9.29 -25.68 44.27
CA ALA A 8 7.98 -25.75 43.63
C ALA A 8 7.94 -24.75 42.47
N SER A 9 7.91 -25.25 41.23
CA SER A 9 7.70 -24.43 40.03
C SER A 9 6.22 -24.04 39.93
N LEU A 10 5.89 -22.78 40.18
CA LEU A 10 4.59 -22.21 39.84
C LEU A 10 4.54 -21.92 38.34
N ALA A 11 3.81 -22.75 37.60
CA ALA A 11 3.42 -22.45 36.23
C ALA A 11 2.32 -21.39 36.25
N VAL A 12 2.67 -20.14 35.92
CA VAL A 12 1.69 -19.08 35.68
C VAL A 12 1.11 -19.33 34.29
N LEU A 13 -0.12 -19.85 34.21
CA LEU A 13 -0.90 -19.76 32.98
C LEU A 13 -1.28 -18.29 32.78
N ALA A 14 -0.60 -17.62 31.86
CA ALA A 14 -1.09 -16.36 31.32
C ALA A 14 -2.35 -16.69 30.50
N ALA A 15 -3.52 -16.46 31.07
CA ALA A 15 -4.74 -16.37 30.28
C ALA A 15 -4.58 -15.17 29.34
N ALA A 16 -4.52 -15.42 28.03
CA ALA A 16 -4.67 -14.36 27.05
C ALA A 16 -6.04 -13.73 27.29
N SER A 17 -6.06 -12.51 27.81
CA SER A 17 -7.27 -11.69 27.83
C SER A 17 -7.64 -11.43 26.37
N ASP A 18 -8.73 -12.04 25.93
CA ASP A 18 -9.42 -11.69 24.70
C ASP A 18 -9.90 -10.24 24.91
N GLU A 19 -9.06 -9.25 24.58
CA GLU A 19 -9.46 -7.86 24.55
C GLU A 19 -10.38 -7.67 23.34
N SER A 20 -11.59 -8.22 23.44
CA SER A 20 -12.65 -7.94 22.49
C SER A 20 -12.98 -6.46 22.62
N CYS A 21 -12.51 -5.66 21.66
CA CYS A 21 -12.83 -4.25 21.62
C CYS A 21 -14.36 -4.07 21.62
N PRO A 22 -14.90 -3.09 22.38
CA PRO A 22 -16.32 -2.81 22.37
C PRO A 22 -16.85 -2.64 20.94
N THR A 23 -18.01 -3.24 20.68
CA THR A 23 -18.63 -3.23 19.34
C THR A 23 -18.77 -1.81 18.80
N GLY A 24 -18.00 -1.48 17.76
CA GLY A 24 -18.07 -0.19 17.07
C GLY A 24 -16.92 0.78 17.34
N GLU A 25 -16.02 0.50 18.29
CA GLU A 25 -14.87 1.38 18.59
C GLU A 25 -13.60 1.01 17.82
N CYS A 26 -13.40 -0.28 17.51
CA CYS A 26 -12.26 -0.78 16.72
C CYS A 26 -12.67 -1.28 15.34
N ARG A 27 -11.68 -1.43 14.46
CA ARG A 27 -11.82 -2.11 13.17
C ARG A 27 -11.69 -3.62 13.35
N CYS A 28 -12.39 -4.37 12.52
CA CYS A 28 -12.35 -5.81 12.51
C CYS A 28 -10.98 -6.31 11.97
N MET A 29 -10.32 -7.18 12.71
CA MET A 29 -9.02 -7.78 12.38
C MET A 29 -9.17 -9.23 11.90
N PRO A 30 -8.17 -9.81 11.19
CA PRO A 30 -8.26 -11.16 10.62
C PRO A 30 -8.55 -12.29 11.60
N THR A 31 -8.20 -12.11 12.87
CA THR A 31 -8.43 -13.08 13.95
C THR A 31 -9.80 -12.93 14.60
N ASP A 32 -10.53 -11.85 14.32
CA ASP A 32 -11.79 -11.53 14.98
C ASP A 32 -12.95 -12.31 14.38
N SER A 33 -13.96 -12.61 15.19
CA SER A 33 -15.18 -13.29 14.74
C SER A 33 -15.99 -12.51 13.69
N CYS A 34 -15.80 -11.19 13.60
CA CYS A 34 -16.42 -10.33 12.60
C CYS A 34 -15.72 -10.39 11.22
N TRP A 35 -14.53 -11.00 11.12
CA TRP A 35 -13.76 -10.97 9.89
C TRP A 35 -14.52 -11.71 8.78
N PRO A 36 -14.59 -11.19 7.55
CA PRO A 36 -15.35 -11.84 6.51
C PRO A 36 -14.82 -13.24 6.23
N SER A 37 -15.75 -14.19 6.09
CA SER A 37 -15.43 -15.55 5.69
C SER A 37 -14.80 -15.58 4.30
N ALA A 38 -14.11 -16.69 3.98
CA ALA A 38 -13.53 -16.90 2.66
C ALA A 38 -14.55 -16.77 1.52
N SER A 39 -15.81 -17.21 1.75
CA SER A 39 -16.89 -17.05 0.75
C SER A 39 -17.32 -15.59 0.57
N SER A 40 -17.30 -14.78 1.63
CA SER A 40 -17.55 -13.33 1.54
C SER A 40 -16.46 -12.62 0.73
N TRP A 41 -15.19 -12.94 0.98
CA TRP A 41 -14.07 -12.45 0.18
C TRP A 41 -14.14 -12.89 -1.29
N ALA A 42 -14.53 -14.15 -1.55
CA ALA A 42 -14.71 -14.64 -2.92
C ALA A 42 -15.85 -13.91 -3.65
N ALA A 43 -16.99 -13.69 -3.00
CA ALA A 43 -18.11 -12.93 -3.58
C ALA A 43 -17.72 -11.46 -3.85
N PHE A 44 -16.94 -10.86 -2.95
CA PHE A 44 -16.38 -9.53 -3.18
C PHE A 44 -15.41 -9.52 -4.36
N ASN A 45 -14.54 -10.53 -4.47
CA ASN A 45 -13.65 -10.68 -5.62
C ASN A 45 -14.43 -10.73 -6.94
N SER A 46 -15.53 -11.48 -6.99
CA SER A 46 -16.42 -11.46 -8.16
C SER A 46 -17.02 -10.08 -8.44
N THR A 47 -17.37 -9.32 -7.39
CA THR A 47 -17.91 -7.96 -7.51
C THR A 47 -16.91 -6.99 -8.14
N VAL A 48 -15.62 -7.10 -7.80
CA VAL A 48 -14.53 -6.32 -8.40
C VAL A 48 -13.92 -6.98 -9.64
N GLY A 49 -14.63 -7.95 -10.25
CA GLY A 49 -14.22 -8.57 -11.51
C GLY A 49 -12.93 -9.37 -11.43
N GLY A 50 -12.67 -10.07 -10.33
CA GLY A 50 -11.47 -10.90 -10.14
C GLY A 50 -10.22 -10.12 -9.73
N ARG A 51 -10.36 -8.84 -9.35
CA ARG A 51 -9.24 -7.93 -9.06
C ARG A 51 -8.85 -7.84 -7.59
N LEU A 52 -9.40 -8.69 -6.73
CA LEU A 52 -8.96 -8.80 -5.33
C LEU A 52 -7.66 -9.62 -5.25
N ILE A 53 -6.65 -9.05 -4.63
CA ILE A 53 -5.33 -9.66 -4.41
C ILE A 53 -5.20 -9.93 -2.91
N ALA A 54 -5.00 -11.20 -2.55
CA ALA A 54 -4.55 -11.56 -1.20
C ALA A 54 -3.06 -11.21 -1.10
N THR A 55 -2.67 -10.50 -0.04
CA THR A 55 -1.28 -10.04 0.07
C THR A 55 -0.34 -11.21 0.34
N VAL A 56 0.69 -11.29 -0.49
CA VAL A 56 1.92 -12.02 -0.20
C VAL A 56 3.02 -10.97 -0.04
N PRO A 57 3.66 -10.85 1.14
CA PRO A 57 4.74 -9.89 1.34
C PRO A 57 5.84 -10.08 0.31
N ILE A 58 6.40 -8.98 -0.20
CA ILE A 58 7.42 -9.04 -1.27
C ILE A 58 8.66 -9.85 -0.85
N GLY A 59 8.97 -9.89 0.45
CA GLY A 59 10.07 -10.67 1.01
C GLY A 59 9.83 -12.17 1.11
N SER A 60 8.64 -12.68 0.79
CA SER A 60 8.32 -14.11 0.96
C SER A 60 9.29 -15.08 0.27
N PRO A 61 9.91 -14.78 -0.88
CA PRO A 61 10.91 -15.67 -1.47
C PRO A 61 12.19 -15.84 -0.65
N CYS A 62 12.42 -14.99 0.36
CA CYS A 62 13.57 -15.07 1.26
C CYS A 62 13.31 -15.88 2.53
N HIS A 63 12.11 -16.47 2.69
CA HIS A 63 11.74 -17.20 3.90
C HIS A 63 11.08 -18.54 3.59
N ASP A 64 11.26 -19.49 4.50
CA ASP A 64 10.49 -20.74 4.49
C ASP A 64 8.98 -20.49 4.66
N PRO A 65 8.11 -21.33 4.07
CA PRO A 65 8.42 -22.48 3.20
C PRO A 65 8.53 -22.10 1.72
N THR A 66 8.47 -20.82 1.37
CA THR A 66 8.46 -20.32 -0.01
C THR A 66 9.85 -19.89 -0.50
N TYR A 67 10.90 -20.36 0.18
CA TYR A 67 12.26 -19.94 -0.10
C TYR A 67 12.67 -20.25 -1.55
N ASP A 68 13.14 -19.23 -2.24
CA ASP A 68 13.74 -19.30 -3.56
C ASP A 68 15.00 -18.42 -3.54
N ALA A 69 16.16 -19.08 -3.49
CA ALA A 69 17.46 -18.42 -3.41
C ALA A 69 17.70 -17.42 -4.55
N THR A 70 17.20 -17.70 -5.75
CA THR A 70 17.41 -16.83 -6.93
C THR A 70 16.50 -15.60 -6.86
N ALA A 71 15.21 -15.81 -6.54
CA ALA A 71 14.27 -14.72 -6.37
C ALA A 71 14.65 -13.83 -5.17
N CYS A 72 15.11 -14.42 -4.07
CA CYS A 72 15.58 -13.69 -2.91
C CYS A 72 16.81 -12.83 -3.23
N ALA A 73 17.84 -13.40 -3.87
CA ALA A 73 19.03 -12.64 -4.26
C ALA A 73 18.71 -11.49 -5.23
N ALA A 74 17.79 -11.72 -6.19
CA ALA A 74 17.32 -10.68 -7.10
C ALA A 74 16.58 -9.56 -6.35
N LEU A 75 15.72 -9.92 -5.39
CA LEU A 75 15.01 -8.96 -4.55
C LEU A 75 15.96 -8.12 -3.70
N GLN A 76 16.91 -8.77 -3.02
CA GLN A 76 17.92 -8.09 -2.20
C GLN A 76 18.75 -7.09 -3.02
N ALA A 77 19.16 -7.48 -4.23
CA ALA A 77 19.93 -6.60 -5.13
C ALA A 77 19.11 -5.36 -5.58
N ALA A 78 17.79 -5.49 -5.69
CA ALA A 78 16.90 -4.44 -6.15
C ALA A 78 16.14 -3.73 -5.01
N TRP A 79 16.41 -4.05 -3.74
CA TRP A 79 15.61 -3.60 -2.60
C TRP A 79 15.58 -2.08 -2.44
N ASN A 80 16.68 -1.39 -2.75
CA ASN A 80 16.71 0.07 -2.63
C ASN A 80 16.13 0.79 -3.86
N LEU A 81 15.61 0.05 -4.85
CA LEU A 81 15.01 0.61 -6.06
C LEU A 81 13.49 0.73 -5.88
N PRO A 82 12.91 1.94 -6.00
CA PRO A 82 11.46 2.10 -5.85
C PRO A 82 10.67 1.29 -6.89
N GLN A 83 11.24 1.03 -8.07
CA GLN A 83 10.64 0.22 -9.13
C GLN A 83 10.25 -1.19 -8.64
N THR A 84 11.06 -1.78 -7.76
CA THR A 84 10.80 -3.07 -7.12
C THR A 84 9.51 -3.03 -6.29
N HIS A 85 9.30 -1.94 -5.55
CA HIS A 85 8.21 -1.81 -4.59
C HIS A 85 6.90 -1.30 -5.21
N ILE A 86 6.95 -0.42 -6.22
CA ILE A 86 5.75 0.10 -6.88
C ILE A 86 4.99 -0.98 -7.66
N ALA A 87 5.69 -2.04 -8.11
CA ALA A 87 5.09 -3.19 -8.78
C ALA A 87 4.29 -4.08 -7.81
N SER A 88 4.50 -3.93 -6.49
CA SER A 88 3.77 -4.64 -5.46
C SER A 88 2.57 -3.84 -4.96
N SER A 89 1.44 -4.54 -4.80
CA SER A 89 0.18 -4.01 -4.28
C SER A 89 0.19 -3.73 -2.76
N SER A 90 1.27 -4.09 -2.07
CA SER A 90 1.36 -4.05 -0.60
C SER A 90 2.72 -3.66 -0.04
N SER A 91 3.80 -3.73 -0.83
CA SER A 91 5.17 -3.53 -0.33
C SER A 91 5.40 -2.17 0.35
N ILE A 92 6.00 -2.18 1.53
CA ILE A 92 6.29 -0.99 2.32
C ILE A 92 7.75 -0.59 2.06
N MET A 93 7.98 0.55 1.42
CA MET A 93 9.34 1.03 1.13
C MET A 93 10.09 1.50 2.39
N GLN A 94 9.35 1.99 3.38
CA GLN A 94 9.92 2.45 4.64
C GLN A 94 10.14 1.27 5.57
N THR A 95 11.37 0.76 5.62
CA THR A 95 11.75 -0.43 6.40
C THR A 95 11.34 -0.35 7.86
N TYR A 96 11.47 0.83 8.48
CA TYR A 96 10.99 1.08 9.85
C TYR A 96 9.51 0.69 10.04
N PHE A 97 8.64 0.98 9.07
CA PHE A 97 7.23 0.63 9.13
C PHE A 97 6.94 -0.79 8.63
N ALA A 98 7.80 -1.38 7.81
CA ALA A 98 7.73 -2.80 7.48
C ALA A 98 8.01 -3.68 8.72
N ASN A 99 8.75 -3.14 9.70
CA ASN A 99 8.92 -3.68 11.04
C ASN A 99 9.36 -5.16 11.02
N ASP A 100 10.38 -5.45 10.20
CA ASP A 100 11.01 -6.76 10.01
C ASP A 100 10.04 -7.93 9.80
N SER A 101 8.79 -7.66 9.42
CA SER A 101 7.72 -8.67 9.43
C SER A 101 7.93 -9.75 8.38
N CYS A 102 8.55 -9.38 7.26
CA CYS A 102 9.00 -10.29 6.21
C CYS A 102 10.15 -9.60 5.45
N ASP A 103 11.24 -9.33 6.18
CA ASP A 103 12.41 -8.61 5.68
C ASP A 103 13.36 -9.58 4.96
N PRO A 104 13.69 -9.31 3.68
CA PRO A 104 14.51 -10.22 2.87
C PRO A 104 15.96 -10.37 3.34
N PHE A 105 16.43 -9.55 4.28
CA PHE A 105 17.77 -9.63 4.87
C PHE A 105 17.78 -10.33 6.23
N SER A 106 16.61 -10.72 6.75
CA SER A 106 16.52 -11.55 7.95
C SER A 106 16.78 -13.04 7.61
N LEU A 107 16.86 -13.89 8.63
CA LEU A 107 17.13 -15.32 8.44
C LEU A 107 16.04 -15.99 7.57
N GLU A 108 16.44 -16.96 6.76
CA GLU A 108 15.53 -17.81 5.97
C GLU A 108 14.46 -18.47 6.86
N SER A 109 14.83 -18.86 8.08
CA SER A 109 13.94 -19.46 9.07
C SER A 109 13.06 -18.46 9.84
N SER A 110 13.26 -17.14 9.65
CA SER A 110 12.36 -16.13 10.20
C SER A 110 10.98 -16.26 9.54
N PRO A 111 9.88 -16.28 10.31
CA PRO A 111 8.55 -16.35 9.73
C PRO A 111 8.23 -15.08 8.93
N CYS A 112 7.84 -15.24 7.66
CA CYS A 112 7.30 -14.15 6.86
C CYS A 112 5.84 -13.86 7.25
N LEU A 113 5.63 -12.82 8.04
CA LEU A 113 4.34 -12.36 8.52
C LEU A 113 3.86 -11.13 7.73
N LEU A 114 2.54 -10.92 7.70
CA LEU A 114 1.97 -9.69 7.13
C LEU A 114 2.35 -8.45 7.95
N GLY A 115 2.32 -8.52 9.28
CA GLY A 115 2.61 -7.36 10.13
C GLY A 115 1.80 -6.12 9.73
N ASN A 116 2.49 -5.06 9.32
CA ASN A 116 1.86 -3.79 8.91
C ASN A 116 1.40 -3.74 7.45
N TYR A 117 1.60 -4.81 6.68
CA TYR A 117 1.07 -4.92 5.32
C TYR A 117 -0.46 -5.01 5.37
N VAL A 118 -1.10 -4.62 4.27
CA VAL A 118 -2.54 -4.80 4.08
C VAL A 118 -2.86 -6.27 3.82
N ASP A 119 -4.01 -6.78 4.26
CA ASP A 119 -4.39 -8.19 4.07
C ASP A 119 -4.84 -8.47 2.62
N TYR A 120 -5.62 -7.53 2.09
CA TYR A 120 -6.14 -7.59 0.72
C TYR A 120 -5.96 -6.25 0.02
N SER A 121 -5.81 -6.31 -1.30
CA SER A 121 -5.70 -5.14 -2.15
C SER A 121 -6.54 -5.31 -3.39
N VAL A 122 -7.38 -4.33 -3.72
CA VAL A 122 -8.12 -4.31 -4.99
C VAL A 122 -7.26 -3.62 -6.03
N ASN A 123 -6.91 -4.32 -7.11
CA ASN A 123 -6.29 -3.70 -8.27
C ASN A 123 -7.35 -2.88 -9.02
N VAL A 124 -7.32 -1.55 -8.89
CA VAL A 124 -8.39 -0.70 -9.39
C VAL A 124 -8.26 -0.49 -10.90
N SER A 125 -9.34 -0.74 -11.65
CA SER A 125 -9.46 -0.37 -13.07
C SER A 125 -10.61 0.60 -13.34
N SER A 126 -11.53 0.76 -12.40
CA SER A 126 -12.68 1.67 -12.53
C SER A 126 -13.10 2.28 -11.19
N ALA A 127 -13.87 3.38 -11.26
CA ALA A 127 -14.50 3.95 -10.08
C ALA A 127 -15.41 2.95 -9.33
N ASN A 128 -16.03 2.01 -10.06
CA ASN A 128 -16.89 0.99 -9.46
C ASN A 128 -16.12 0.03 -8.55
N ASP A 129 -14.85 -0.27 -8.86
CA ASP A 129 -14.02 -1.10 -7.97
C ASP A 129 -13.79 -0.41 -6.62
N VAL A 130 -13.50 0.90 -6.66
CA VAL A 130 -13.31 1.72 -5.44
C VAL A 130 -14.60 1.81 -4.64
N ILE A 131 -15.73 2.08 -5.30
CA ILE A 131 -17.05 2.12 -4.65
C ILE A 131 -17.37 0.78 -3.99
N ALA A 132 -17.14 -0.33 -4.69
CA ALA A 132 -17.37 -1.67 -4.15
C ALA A 132 -16.47 -1.94 -2.93
N ALA A 133 -15.19 -1.57 -3.00
CA ALA A 133 -14.24 -1.74 -1.89
C ALA A 133 -14.62 -0.91 -0.66
N ILE A 134 -15.00 0.36 -0.84
CA ILE A 134 -15.49 1.22 0.25
C ILE A 134 -16.73 0.61 0.89
N ASN A 135 -17.69 0.15 0.08
CA ASN A 135 -18.93 -0.44 0.58
C ASN A 135 -18.66 -1.79 1.28
N PHE A 136 -17.71 -2.59 0.81
CA PHE A 136 -17.30 -3.82 1.48
C PHE A 136 -16.60 -3.53 2.81
N ALA A 137 -15.65 -2.61 2.84
CA ALA A 137 -14.93 -2.23 4.07
C ALA A 137 -15.89 -1.67 5.13
N LYS A 138 -16.81 -0.77 4.74
CA LYS A 138 -17.83 -0.23 5.66
C LYS A 138 -18.74 -1.30 6.23
N ARG A 139 -19.30 -2.18 5.37
CA ARG A 139 -20.23 -3.24 5.81
C ARG A 139 -19.60 -4.22 6.78
N ASN A 140 -18.32 -4.51 6.62
CA ASN A 140 -17.59 -5.47 7.46
C ASN A 140 -16.71 -4.79 8.54
N ASN A 141 -16.83 -3.47 8.70
CA ASN A 141 -16.02 -2.68 9.63
C ASN A 141 -14.49 -2.90 9.50
N ILE A 142 -14.00 -3.08 8.27
CA ILE A 142 -12.58 -3.27 7.97
C ILE A 142 -11.92 -1.91 7.76
N ARG A 143 -10.66 -1.77 8.20
CA ARG A 143 -9.85 -0.59 7.90
C ARG A 143 -9.68 -0.46 6.38
N PHE A 144 -10.05 0.69 5.83
CA PHE A 144 -9.83 1.01 4.43
C PHE A 144 -8.51 1.77 4.25
N VAL A 145 -7.68 1.33 3.30
CA VAL A 145 -6.39 1.94 2.98
C VAL A 145 -6.37 2.33 1.50
N ILE A 146 -5.69 3.43 1.18
CA ILE A 146 -5.47 3.85 -0.20
C ILE A 146 -3.97 3.74 -0.48
N ARG A 147 -3.61 2.99 -1.51
CA ARG A 147 -2.23 2.85 -1.96
C ARG A 147 -2.11 3.28 -3.41
N ASN A 148 -1.12 4.12 -3.69
CA ASN A 148 -0.62 4.33 -5.04
C ASN A 148 0.71 3.59 -5.23
N THR A 149 1.82 4.21 -4.83
CA THR A 149 3.17 3.72 -5.09
C THR A 149 3.85 3.09 -3.87
N GLY A 150 3.44 3.44 -2.65
CA GLY A 150 4.13 3.05 -1.42
C GLY A 150 5.25 4.00 -0.98
N HIS A 151 5.45 5.13 -1.67
CA HIS A 151 6.46 6.16 -1.35
C HIS A 151 6.25 6.91 -0.02
N ASP A 152 5.15 6.67 0.68
CA ASP A 152 4.79 7.49 1.85
C ASP A 152 5.77 7.26 3.02
N TYR A 153 6.55 8.29 3.35
CA TYR A 153 7.53 8.27 4.45
C TYR A 153 6.91 8.06 5.84
N PHE A 154 5.59 8.27 5.99
CA PHE A 154 4.85 8.06 7.24
C PHE A 154 3.96 6.81 7.19
N ALA A 155 4.14 5.94 6.19
CA ALA A 155 3.38 4.72 5.98
C ALA A 155 1.84 4.87 5.98
N ARG A 156 1.33 6.03 5.56
CA ARG A 156 -0.12 6.31 5.43
C ARG A 156 -0.81 5.46 4.37
N SER A 157 -0.05 4.73 3.55
CA SER A 157 -0.54 3.86 2.46
C SER A 157 -0.51 2.36 2.79
N THR A 158 -0.43 2.01 4.07
CA THR A 158 -0.52 0.63 4.57
C THR A 158 -1.27 0.58 5.91
N GLY A 159 -1.50 -0.63 6.41
CA GLY A 159 -2.01 -0.88 7.75
C GLY A 159 -2.43 -2.33 7.95
N ALA A 160 -2.10 -2.90 9.11
CA ALA A 160 -2.53 -4.24 9.49
C ALA A 160 -4.07 -4.36 9.48
N GLY A 161 -4.60 -5.54 9.13
CA GLY A 161 -6.04 -5.84 9.19
C GLY A 161 -6.86 -5.02 8.21
N SER A 162 -6.31 -4.67 7.04
CA SER A 162 -6.92 -3.70 6.14
C SER A 162 -7.20 -4.22 4.74
N LEU A 163 -8.21 -3.60 4.12
CA LEU A 163 -8.49 -3.69 2.70
C LEU A 163 -7.97 -2.42 2.02
N SER A 164 -7.04 -2.60 1.10
CA SER A 164 -6.48 -1.52 0.28
C SER A 164 -7.18 -1.41 -1.07
N VAL A 165 -7.22 -0.19 -1.62
CA VAL A 165 -7.33 0.02 -3.07
C VAL A 165 -5.97 0.40 -3.63
N TRP A 166 -5.50 -0.37 -4.60
CA TRP A 166 -4.24 -0.13 -5.29
C TRP A 166 -4.48 0.61 -6.60
N MET A 167 -4.18 1.91 -6.56
CA MET A 167 -4.48 2.87 -7.62
C MET A 167 -3.43 2.89 -8.75
N HIS A 168 -2.30 2.21 -8.57
CA HIS A 168 -1.13 2.26 -9.47
C HIS A 168 -1.48 2.03 -10.95
N ASN A 169 -2.38 1.09 -11.23
CA ASN A 169 -2.76 0.75 -12.60
C ASN A 169 -3.84 1.67 -13.19
N PHE A 170 -4.42 2.58 -12.40
CA PHE A 170 -5.39 3.58 -12.87
C PHE A 170 -4.65 4.80 -13.43
N ASN A 171 -3.92 4.61 -14.53
CA ASN A 171 -2.84 5.49 -14.99
C ASN A 171 -3.08 6.15 -16.38
N SER A 172 -4.33 6.38 -16.76
CA SER A 172 -4.66 7.08 -18.01
C SER A 172 -4.11 8.50 -18.05
N ILE A 173 -3.60 8.95 -19.20
CA ILE A 173 -3.20 10.35 -19.42
C ILE A 173 -3.94 10.87 -20.66
N GLN A 174 -4.61 12.02 -20.53
CA GLN A 174 -5.32 12.66 -21.63
C GLN A 174 -4.98 14.15 -21.69
N TYR A 175 -4.36 14.58 -22.80
CA TYR A 175 -4.19 15.99 -23.12
C TYR A 175 -5.54 16.67 -23.35
N LYS A 176 -5.67 17.92 -22.89
CA LYS A 176 -6.83 18.77 -23.09
C LYS A 176 -6.41 20.23 -23.29
N ASP A 177 -7.10 20.93 -24.17
CA ASP A 177 -7.14 22.38 -24.14
C ASP A 177 -8.22 22.79 -23.13
N TRP A 178 -7.80 23.25 -21.95
CA TRP A 178 -8.70 23.59 -20.85
C TRP A 178 -9.06 25.07 -20.90
N SER A 179 -10.29 25.39 -20.49
CA SER A 179 -10.74 26.77 -20.34
C SER A 179 -11.86 26.85 -19.30
N ASP A 180 -11.59 27.56 -18.21
CA ASP A 180 -12.54 27.96 -17.19
C ASP A 180 -12.25 29.41 -16.72
N SER A 181 -12.88 29.83 -15.61
CA SER A 181 -12.71 31.18 -15.05
C SER A 181 -11.34 31.46 -14.43
N HIS A 182 -10.52 30.43 -14.20
CA HIS A 182 -9.24 30.51 -13.49
C HIS A 182 -8.05 30.19 -14.39
N TYR A 183 -8.23 29.33 -15.38
CA TYR A 183 -7.17 28.92 -16.29
C TYR A 183 -7.68 28.69 -17.71
N THR A 184 -6.93 29.18 -18.69
CA THR A 184 -7.12 28.82 -20.10
C THR A 184 -5.76 28.45 -20.69
N GLY A 185 -5.63 27.22 -21.16
CA GLY A 185 -4.38 26.70 -21.70
C GLY A 185 -4.31 25.17 -21.73
N PRO A 186 -3.14 24.63 -22.10
CA PRO A 186 -2.89 23.20 -22.14
C PRO A 186 -2.99 22.55 -20.74
N ALA A 187 -3.66 21.41 -20.64
CA ALA A 187 -3.81 20.66 -19.41
C ALA A 187 -3.76 19.15 -19.66
N PHE A 188 -3.52 18.38 -18.61
CA PHE A 188 -3.58 16.92 -18.64
C PHE A 188 -4.58 16.41 -17.62
N LYS A 189 -5.57 15.64 -18.07
CA LYS A 189 -6.36 14.79 -17.19
C LYS A 189 -5.56 13.51 -16.92
N VAL A 190 -5.16 13.32 -15.68
CA VAL A 190 -4.34 12.18 -15.23
C VAL A 190 -5.14 11.22 -14.35
N GLY A 191 -4.87 9.93 -14.50
CA GLY A 191 -5.35 8.90 -13.60
C GLY A 191 -4.58 8.91 -12.28
N ALA A 192 -5.20 8.43 -11.22
CA ALA A 192 -4.63 8.39 -9.88
C ALA A 192 -3.27 7.65 -9.80
N GLY A 193 -3.05 6.67 -10.68
CA GLY A 193 -1.84 5.86 -10.75
C GLY A 193 -0.71 6.44 -11.60
N VAL A 194 -0.92 7.59 -12.26
CA VAL A 194 0.11 8.20 -13.12
C VAL A 194 1.33 8.56 -12.28
N LEU A 195 2.50 8.09 -12.72
CA LEU A 195 3.80 8.35 -12.12
C LEU A 195 4.46 9.59 -12.75
N GLY A 196 5.40 10.19 -12.02
CA GLY A 196 6.15 11.36 -12.47
C GLY A 196 6.76 11.22 -13.86
N TYR A 197 7.45 10.11 -14.16
CA TYR A 197 8.04 9.92 -15.50
C TYR A 197 6.99 9.84 -16.61
N GLN A 198 5.83 9.24 -16.36
CA GLN A 198 4.80 9.06 -17.38
C GLN A 198 4.20 10.40 -17.80
N ILE A 199 3.96 11.31 -16.85
CA ILE A 199 3.44 12.64 -17.17
C ILE A 199 4.51 13.51 -17.85
N LEU A 200 5.78 13.38 -17.44
CA LEU A 200 6.88 14.12 -18.07
C LEU A 200 7.09 13.69 -19.53
N GLU A 201 7.01 12.38 -19.83
CA GLU A 201 7.04 11.87 -21.20
C GLU A 201 5.86 12.42 -22.03
N ALA A 202 4.64 12.39 -21.46
CA ALA A 202 3.43 12.87 -22.13
C ALA A 202 3.46 14.39 -22.38
N SER A 203 3.95 15.19 -21.44
CA SER A 203 4.07 16.64 -21.59
C SER A 203 5.18 17.00 -22.57
N HIS A 204 6.34 16.33 -22.48
CA HIS A 204 7.47 16.55 -23.37
C HIS A 204 7.10 16.27 -24.84
N ALA A 205 6.32 15.21 -25.11
CA ALA A 205 5.80 14.91 -26.45
C ALA A 205 4.90 16.01 -27.04
N LYS A 206 4.43 16.95 -26.22
CA LYS A 206 3.65 18.12 -26.60
C LYS A 206 4.45 19.43 -26.58
N GLY A 207 5.75 19.37 -26.29
CA GLY A 207 6.58 20.57 -26.08
C GLY A 207 6.21 21.33 -24.80
N LEU A 208 5.64 20.63 -23.82
CA LEU A 208 5.18 21.20 -22.55
C LEU A 208 6.03 20.67 -21.39
N VAL A 209 6.09 21.46 -20.32
CA VAL A 209 6.62 21.04 -19.02
C VAL A 209 5.48 20.73 -18.06
N THR A 210 5.74 19.92 -17.04
CA THR A 210 4.79 19.66 -15.96
C THR A 210 5.51 19.74 -14.63
N VAL A 211 4.89 20.38 -13.64
CA VAL A 211 5.40 20.44 -12.26
C VAL A 211 5.30 19.04 -11.65
N GLY A 212 6.43 18.33 -11.61
CA GLY A 212 6.58 17.00 -11.01
C GLY A 212 7.66 16.97 -9.93
N GLY A 213 7.64 15.92 -9.12
CA GLY A 213 8.69 15.68 -8.12
C GLY A 213 9.99 15.16 -8.75
N GLU A 214 11.09 15.30 -8.03
CA GLU A 214 12.42 14.81 -8.45
C GLU A 214 12.44 13.28 -8.64
N CYS A 215 11.76 12.56 -7.75
CA CYS A 215 11.66 11.11 -7.84
C CYS A 215 10.58 10.71 -8.86
N HIS A 216 11.03 10.33 -10.05
CA HIS A 216 10.23 9.89 -11.20
C HIS A 216 9.14 8.83 -10.91
N THR A 217 9.32 7.99 -9.89
CA THR A 217 8.39 6.92 -9.50
C THR A 217 7.34 7.35 -8.48
N VAL A 218 7.35 8.61 -8.05
CA VAL A 218 6.30 9.17 -7.19
C VAL A 218 5.00 9.27 -7.98
N GLY A 219 3.89 8.89 -7.36
CA GLY A 219 2.56 9.00 -7.95
C GLY A 219 2.10 10.45 -7.97
N LEU A 220 1.98 11.02 -9.17
CA LEU A 220 1.70 12.44 -9.39
C LEU A 220 0.42 12.88 -8.69
N ALA A 221 -0.71 12.24 -9.04
CA ALA A 221 -2.05 12.55 -8.53
C ALA A 221 -2.34 11.95 -7.13
N GLY A 222 -1.34 11.35 -6.49
CA GLY A 222 -1.44 10.78 -5.15
C GLY A 222 -1.16 11.81 -4.05
N GLY A 223 -0.55 11.33 -2.97
CA GLY A 223 -0.16 12.17 -1.83
C GLY A 223 0.84 13.30 -2.17
N TYR A 224 1.47 13.27 -3.35
CA TYR A 224 2.37 14.34 -3.80
C TYR A 224 1.61 15.64 -4.06
N ILE A 225 0.71 15.68 -5.05
CA ILE A 225 -0.14 16.85 -5.31
C ILE A 225 -1.03 17.15 -4.09
N GLN A 226 -1.65 16.13 -3.50
CA GLN A 226 -2.57 16.32 -2.36
C GLN A 226 -1.88 16.85 -1.09
N GLY A 227 -0.56 16.71 -0.99
CA GLY A 227 0.26 17.21 0.12
C GLY A 227 1.01 18.51 -0.19
N GLY A 228 0.82 19.11 -1.37
CA GLY A 228 1.55 20.31 -1.83
C GLY A 228 2.42 20.01 -3.04
N GLY A 229 3.51 19.25 -2.85
CA GLY A 229 4.39 18.79 -3.93
C GLY A 229 5.34 19.86 -4.46
N HIS A 230 6.60 19.82 -4.02
CA HIS A 230 7.66 20.71 -4.52
C HIS A 230 8.28 20.17 -5.82
N SER A 231 8.87 21.04 -6.61
CA SER A 231 9.53 20.72 -7.87
C SER A 231 10.74 21.62 -8.12
N ALA A 232 11.68 21.19 -8.96
CA ALA A 232 12.68 22.08 -9.54
C ALA A 232 12.06 23.25 -10.32
N LEU A 233 10.81 23.08 -10.76
CA LEU A 233 10.01 24.07 -11.48
C LEU A 233 9.22 25.01 -10.56
N SER A 234 9.25 24.81 -9.23
CA SER A 234 8.33 25.52 -8.33
C SER A 234 8.56 27.02 -8.22
N THR A 235 9.79 27.50 -8.43
CA THR A 235 10.08 28.95 -8.42
C THR A 235 9.48 29.68 -9.62
N ALA A 236 9.19 28.96 -10.72
CA ALA A 236 8.61 29.52 -11.93
C ALA A 236 7.09 29.26 -12.02
N PHE A 237 6.61 28.13 -11.52
CA PHE A 237 5.24 27.65 -11.76
C PHE A 237 4.45 27.29 -10.49
N GLY A 238 5.00 27.52 -9.29
CA GLY A 238 4.34 27.18 -8.01
C GLY A 238 4.48 25.71 -7.59
N LEU A 239 3.78 25.32 -6.54
CA LEU A 239 3.72 23.92 -6.10
C LEU A 239 2.85 23.09 -7.04
N ALA A 240 3.00 21.76 -7.00
CA ALA A 240 2.17 20.87 -7.79
C ALA A 240 0.68 21.01 -7.46
N ALA A 241 0.34 21.30 -6.20
CA ALA A 241 -1.02 21.62 -5.75
C ALA A 241 -1.60 22.90 -6.37
N ASP A 242 -0.75 23.87 -6.74
CA ASP A 242 -1.20 25.11 -7.40
C ASP A 242 -1.56 24.87 -8.89
N ASN A 243 -1.25 23.67 -9.41
CA ASN A 243 -1.41 23.28 -10.81
C ASN A 243 -2.46 22.15 -10.99
N ALA A 244 -3.25 21.83 -9.96
CA ALA A 244 -4.18 20.69 -9.92
C ALA A 244 -5.62 21.04 -10.29
#